data_AF-A0A6N4Q916-F1
#
_entry.id   AF-A0A6N4Q916-F1
#
_cell.length_a   1.000
_cell.length_b   1.000
_cell.length_c   1.000
_cell.angle_alpha   90.00
_cell.angle_beta   90.00
_cell.angle_gamma   90.00
#
_symmetry.space_group_name_H-M   'P 1'
#
loop_
_entity.id
_entity.type
_entity.pdbx_description
1 polymer ?
#
loop_
_entity_poly.entity_id
_entity_poly.type
_entity_poly.pdbx_seq_one_letter_code
_entity_poly.pdbx_strand_id
1 'polypeptide(L)'
;MDKFHKKNQIEQKKQAELIQKDEFADFEGSKAELAFLKFTHFLARNRKSVFIGLASAIVVLAVVIGFFEYRAYLFEKETVTLEDLKLNHQKSKVGLDAQIQSLETFLQNQSTGKMELRVWKDLSKLYAEKGEFGKAAGFLEDAAKKIDTPKEIKALYFYVAGNYREREKNNTKSLENYKIAATVIEPARELNGFKAWSYYQAGRLSYLNGDKAGAKQYLEKAVKLDVAESGEDVKLLSSYLLLKLGKN
;
A
#
# COMPACT_ATOMS: atom_id res chain seq x y z
N MET A 1 43.68 54.04 29.98
CA MET A 1 43.01 52.72 30.02
C MET A 1 41.60 52.90 30.54
N ASP A 2 40.63 52.54 29.72
CA ASP A 2 39.24 52.94 29.80
C ASP A 2 38.45 52.21 30.91
N LYS A 3 37.62 52.93 31.67
CA LYS A 3 36.79 52.37 32.77
C LYS A 3 35.83 51.29 32.26
N PHE A 4 35.46 51.34 30.98
CA PHE A 4 34.58 50.38 30.33
C PHE A 4 35.21 48.99 30.15
N HIS A 5 36.50 48.89 29.86
CA HIS A 5 37.19 47.60 29.72
C HIS A 5 37.33 46.86 31.05
N LYS A 6 37.53 47.58 32.16
CA LYS A 6 37.59 46.97 33.50
C LYS A 6 36.24 46.41 33.95
N LYS A 7 35.13 47.10 33.65
CA LYS A 7 33.79 46.64 34.05
C LYS A 7 33.41 45.33 33.32
N ASN A 8 33.71 45.24 32.03
CA ASN A 8 33.48 44.04 31.22
C ASN A 8 34.31 42.83 31.69
N GLN A 9 35.57 43.05 32.08
CA GLN A 9 36.43 41.96 32.61
C GLN A 9 35.99 41.49 34.00
N ILE A 10 35.46 42.38 34.84
CA ILE A 10 34.95 42.02 36.18
C ILE A 10 33.63 41.22 36.06
N GLU A 11 32.74 41.60 35.13
CA GLU A 11 31.51 40.84 34.85
C GLU A 11 31.82 39.46 34.24
N GLN A 12 32.80 39.38 33.33
CA GLN A 12 33.28 38.10 32.79
C GLN A 12 33.93 37.21 33.85
N LYS A 13 34.73 37.78 34.76
CA LYS A 13 35.32 37.04 35.89
C LYS A 13 34.27 36.56 36.88
N LYS A 14 33.26 37.37 37.20
CA LYS A 14 32.14 36.96 38.06
C LYS A 14 31.29 35.87 37.40
N GLN A 15 31.05 35.94 36.09
CA GLN A 15 30.38 34.87 35.34
C GLN A 15 31.22 33.59 35.32
N ALA A 16 32.54 33.68 35.17
CA ALA A 16 33.45 32.53 35.22
C ALA A 16 33.53 31.89 36.63
N GLU A 17 33.55 32.69 37.71
CA GLU A 17 33.51 32.19 39.09
C GLU A 17 32.17 31.51 39.44
N LEU A 18 31.05 32.00 38.89
CA LEU A 18 29.72 31.37 38.99
C LEU A 18 29.60 30.05 38.20
N ILE A 19 30.52 29.77 37.27
CA ILE A 19 30.54 28.54 36.47
C ILE A 19 31.42 27.45 37.13
N GLN A 20 32.30 27.80 38.07
CA GLN A 20 33.34 26.89 38.59
C GLN A 20 33.07 26.30 39.98
N LYS A 21 32.00 26.69 40.67
CA LYS A 21 31.58 26.06 41.93
C LYS A 21 30.61 24.91 41.61
N ASP A 22 31.05 23.66 41.78
CA ASP A 22 30.15 22.50 41.66
C ASP A 22 29.22 22.49 42.88
N GLU A 23 28.01 23.02 42.70
CA GLU A 23 26.98 23.16 43.74
C GLU A 23 26.50 21.81 44.31
N PHE A 24 26.91 20.67 43.71
CA PHE A 24 26.52 19.33 44.12
C PHE A 24 27.68 18.47 44.63
N ALA A 25 28.86 19.06 44.86
CA ALA A 25 30.07 18.33 45.28
C ALA A 25 29.94 17.63 46.65
N ASP A 26 29.14 18.21 47.57
CA ASP A 26 28.98 17.74 48.95
C ASP A 26 27.62 17.01 49.18
N PHE A 27 27.02 16.44 48.13
CA PHE A 27 25.70 15.79 48.22
C PHE A 27 25.77 14.37 48.84
N GLU A 28 25.25 14.20 50.06
CA GLU A 28 25.22 12.92 50.80
C GLU A 28 23.94 12.10 50.57
N GLY A 29 23.60 11.79 49.31
CA GLY A 29 22.41 11.01 48.95
C GLY A 29 22.64 9.94 47.88
N SER A 30 21.57 9.29 47.44
CA SER A 30 21.64 8.25 46.41
C SER A 30 21.88 8.84 45.00
N LYS A 31 22.42 8.01 44.10
CA LYS A 31 22.67 8.41 42.70
C LYS A 31 21.40 8.86 41.97
N ALA A 32 20.26 8.29 42.31
CA ALA A 32 18.96 8.64 41.72
C ALA A 32 18.50 10.03 42.21
N GLU A 33 18.67 10.33 43.49
CA GLU A 33 18.35 11.65 44.05
C GLU A 33 19.26 12.73 43.49
N LEU A 34 20.55 12.45 43.32
CA LEU A 34 21.50 13.35 42.68
C LEU A 34 21.10 13.65 41.22
N ALA A 35 20.67 12.65 40.46
CA ALA A 35 20.19 12.82 39.10
C ALA A 35 18.91 13.66 39.05
N PHE A 36 17.97 13.42 39.97
CA PHE A 36 16.75 14.20 40.10
C PHE A 36 17.02 15.66 40.50
N LEU A 37 17.95 15.90 41.43
CA LEU A 37 18.37 17.25 41.81
C LEU A 37 19.03 17.99 40.65
N LYS A 38 19.93 17.34 39.92
CA LYS A 38 20.56 17.94 38.73
C LYS A 38 19.53 18.25 37.65
N PHE A 39 18.57 17.36 37.42
CA PHE A 39 17.48 17.58 36.48
C PHE A 39 16.56 18.73 36.90
N THR A 40 16.08 18.75 38.14
CA THR A 40 15.20 19.82 38.66
C THR A 40 15.90 21.17 38.71
N HIS A 41 17.18 21.21 39.09
CA HIS A 41 17.99 22.42 39.06
C HIS A 41 18.23 22.90 37.62
N PHE A 42 18.48 21.99 36.68
CA PHE A 42 18.55 22.31 35.25
C PHE A 42 17.23 22.89 34.73
N LEU A 43 16.09 22.30 35.10
CA LEU A 43 14.75 22.82 34.76
C LEU A 43 14.51 24.21 35.35
N ALA A 44 14.89 24.43 36.62
CA ALA A 44 14.73 25.72 37.29
C ALA A 44 15.57 26.83 36.63
N ARG A 45 16.84 26.53 36.33
CA ARG A 45 17.80 27.45 35.70
C ARG A 45 17.42 27.76 34.25
N ASN A 46 16.88 26.77 33.52
CA ASN A 46 16.49 26.90 32.11
C ASN A 46 14.98 27.01 31.91
N ARG A 47 14.21 27.42 32.93
CA ARG A 47 12.74 27.40 32.91
C ARG A 47 12.13 27.99 31.65
N LYS A 48 12.64 29.13 31.17
CA LYS A 48 12.15 29.78 29.94
C LYS A 48 12.36 28.91 28.71
N SER A 49 13.56 28.35 28.55
CA SER A 49 13.91 27.46 27.43
C SER A 49 13.10 26.17 27.47
N VAL A 50 12.86 25.61 28.66
CA VAL A 50 12.01 24.42 28.85
C VAL A 50 10.56 24.71 28.47
N PHE A 51 9.98 25.83 28.93
CA PHE A 51 8.61 26.21 28.56
C PHE A 51 8.47 26.49 27.07
N ILE A 52 9.45 27.16 26.44
CA ILE A 52 9.48 27.36 24.98
C ILE A 52 9.57 26.03 24.25
N GLY A 53 10.45 25.12 24.70
CA GLY A 53 10.59 23.79 24.13
C GLY A 53 9.29 22.99 24.21
N LEU A 54 8.66 22.96 25.38
CA LEU A 54 7.38 22.27 25.58
C LEU A 54 6.27 22.89 24.74
N ALA A 55 6.15 24.22 24.71
CA ALA A 55 5.16 24.91 23.88
C ALA A 55 5.38 24.61 22.39
N SER A 56 6.63 24.62 21.91
CA SER A 56 6.95 24.28 20.53
C SER A 56 6.58 22.82 20.20
N ALA A 57 6.84 21.88 21.10
CA ALA A 57 6.45 20.48 20.92
C ALA A 57 4.93 20.32 20.83
N ILE A 58 4.16 21.03 21.66
CA ILE A 58 2.69 21.03 21.60
C ILE A 58 2.18 21.60 20.28
N VAL A 59 2.77 22.72 19.80
CA VAL A 59 2.38 23.31 18.50
C VAL A 59 2.68 22.35 17.36
N VAL A 60 3.86 21.72 17.35
CA VAL A 60 4.21 20.72 16.32
C VAL A 60 3.24 19.54 16.36
N LEU A 61 2.92 19.02 17.55
CA LEU A 61 1.94 17.94 17.70
C LEU A 61 0.56 18.36 17.18
N ALA A 62 0.09 19.56 17.52
CA ALA A 62 -1.20 20.07 17.05
C ALA A 62 -1.26 20.19 15.52
N VAL A 63 -0.18 20.65 14.89
CA VAL A 63 -0.06 20.75 13.43
C VAL A 63 -0.08 19.36 12.79
N VAL A 64 0.66 18.40 13.35
CA VAL A 64 0.70 17.02 12.84
C VAL A 64 -0.67 16.34 12.96
N ILE A 65 -1.32 16.45 14.12
CA ILE A 65 -2.67 15.91 14.34
C ILE A 65 -3.67 16.58 13.39
N GLY A 66 -3.65 17.91 13.30
CA GLY A 66 -4.53 18.65 12.40
C GLY A 66 -4.35 18.27 10.94
N PHE A 67 -3.11 18.00 10.51
CA PHE A 67 -2.82 17.51 9.16
C PHE A 67 -3.42 16.12 8.91
N PHE A 68 -3.26 15.18 9.85
CA PHE A 68 -3.85 13.84 9.72
C PHE A 68 -5.37 13.86 9.74
N GLU A 69 -5.97 14.66 10.62
CA GLU A 69 -7.42 14.82 10.72
C GLU A 69 -8.00 15.43 9.44
N TYR A 70 -7.36 16.48 8.91
CA TYR A 70 -7.75 17.09 7.63
C TYR A 70 -7.67 16.09 6.47
N ARG A 71 -6.61 15.27 6.43
CA ARG A 71 -6.45 14.21 5.41
C ARG A 71 -7.51 13.10 5.57
N ALA A 72 -7.94 12.78 6.79
CA ALA A 72 -9.01 11.83 7.06
C ALA A 72 -10.37 12.40 6.62
N TYR A 73 -10.67 13.64 6.98
CA TYR A 73 -11.87 14.35 6.55
C TYR A 73 -12.00 14.42 5.02
N LEU A 74 -10.92 14.76 4.30
CA LEU A 74 -10.92 14.76 2.84
C LEU A 74 -11.24 13.38 2.26
N PHE A 75 -10.69 12.31 2.84
CA PHE A 75 -10.96 10.95 2.41
C PHE A 75 -12.43 10.55 2.64
N GLU A 76 -13.01 10.91 3.77
CA GLU A 76 -14.43 10.68 4.06
C GLU A 76 -15.33 11.43 3.08
N LYS A 77 -15.05 12.71 2.84
CA LYS A 77 -15.78 13.53 1.87
C LYS A 77 -15.73 12.94 0.45
N GLU A 78 -14.56 12.48 0.01
CA GLU A 78 -14.39 11.80 -1.27
C GLU A 78 -15.18 10.48 -1.31
N THR A 79 -15.29 9.76 -0.18
CA THR A 79 -16.03 8.50 -0.08
C THR A 79 -17.51 8.74 -0.33
N VAL A 80 -18.08 9.71 0.39
CA VAL A 80 -19.49 10.10 0.27
C VAL A 80 -19.78 10.57 -1.16
N THR A 81 -18.91 11.40 -1.73
CA THR A 81 -19.08 11.91 -3.10
C THR A 81 -19.09 10.77 -4.13
N LEU A 82 -18.22 9.76 -3.98
CA LEU A 82 -18.20 8.59 -4.86
C LEU A 82 -19.46 7.73 -4.70
N GLU A 83 -19.95 7.56 -3.48
CA GLU A 83 -21.15 6.77 -3.20
C GLU A 83 -22.41 7.45 -3.75
N ASP A 84 -22.55 8.76 -3.55
CA ASP A 84 -23.62 9.56 -4.14
C ASP A 84 -23.58 9.52 -5.67
N LEU A 85 -22.40 9.63 -6.27
CA LEU A 85 -22.22 9.52 -7.71
C LEU A 85 -22.74 8.17 -8.23
N LYS A 86 -22.38 7.06 -7.58
CA LYS A 86 -22.82 5.72 -7.95
C LYS A 86 -24.32 5.52 -7.76
N LEU A 87 -24.88 6.00 -6.65
CA LEU A 87 -26.32 5.95 -6.40
C LEU A 87 -27.08 6.74 -7.47
N ASN A 88 -26.58 7.89 -7.89
CA ASN A 88 -27.16 8.68 -8.96
C ASN A 88 -27.08 7.96 -10.32
N HIS A 89 -25.96 7.32 -10.65
CA HIS A 89 -25.87 6.49 -11.86
C HIS A 89 -26.95 5.40 -11.89
N GLN A 90 -27.17 4.73 -10.75
CA GLN A 90 -28.18 3.67 -10.63
C GLN A 90 -29.60 4.22 -10.74
N LYS A 91 -29.93 5.28 -9.97
CA LYS A 91 -31.26 5.90 -9.97
C LYS A 91 -31.65 6.47 -11.33
N SER A 92 -30.71 7.16 -11.98
CA SER A 92 -30.93 7.81 -13.26
C SER A 92 -30.66 6.90 -14.46
N LYS A 93 -30.28 5.62 -14.24
CA LYS A 93 -29.95 4.64 -15.28
C LYS A 93 -28.99 5.21 -16.34
N VAL A 94 -27.93 5.87 -15.87
CA VAL A 94 -26.95 6.54 -16.72
C VAL A 94 -26.30 5.52 -17.65
N GLY A 95 -26.11 5.87 -18.93
CA GLY A 95 -25.45 5.00 -19.92
C GLY A 95 -23.98 4.73 -19.55
N LEU A 96 -23.44 3.59 -20.01
CA LEU A 96 -22.09 3.13 -19.66
C LEU A 96 -21.00 4.19 -19.89
N ASP A 97 -21.02 4.87 -21.03
CA ASP A 97 -20.01 5.90 -21.36
C ASP A 97 -20.03 7.07 -20.39
N ALA A 98 -21.22 7.52 -20.00
CA ALA A 98 -21.37 8.62 -19.05
C ALA A 98 -20.96 8.20 -17.63
N GLN A 99 -21.19 6.94 -17.23
CA GLN A 99 -20.69 6.40 -15.96
C GLN A 99 -19.16 6.30 -15.93
N ILE A 100 -18.55 5.90 -17.04
CA ILE A 100 -17.08 5.84 -17.18
C ILE A 100 -16.51 7.25 -17.06
N GLN A 101 -17.03 8.19 -17.86
CA GLN A 101 -16.54 9.56 -17.89
C GLN A 101 -16.63 10.25 -16.53
N SER A 102 -17.72 10.05 -15.79
CA SER A 102 -17.88 10.66 -14.47
C SER A 102 -16.93 10.08 -13.43
N LEU A 103 -16.64 8.77 -13.49
CA LEU A 103 -15.65 8.13 -12.62
C LEU A 103 -14.21 8.53 -12.96
N GLU A 104 -13.89 8.69 -14.24
CA GLU A 104 -12.59 9.23 -14.68
C GLU A 104 -12.42 10.69 -14.23
N THR A 105 -13.46 11.50 -14.37
CA THR A 105 -13.48 12.89 -13.88
C THR A 105 -13.34 12.94 -12.35
N PHE A 106 -13.98 12.02 -11.63
CA PHE A 106 -13.82 11.90 -10.18
C PHE A 106 -12.36 11.61 -9.80
N LEU A 107 -11.66 10.71 -10.52
CA LEU A 107 -10.25 10.43 -10.27
C LEU A 107 -9.34 11.63 -10.54
N GLN A 108 -9.59 12.39 -11.61
CA GLN A 108 -8.80 13.58 -11.93
C GLN A 108 -8.91 14.68 -10.87
N ASN A 109 -10.06 14.78 -10.22
CA ASN A 109 -10.33 15.80 -9.20
C ASN A 109 -10.03 15.31 -7.77
N GLN A 110 -9.48 14.10 -7.62
CA GLN A 110 -9.19 13.54 -6.32
C GLN A 110 -7.99 14.24 -5.64
N SER A 111 -8.10 14.52 -4.35
CA SER A 111 -7.04 15.13 -3.55
C SER A 111 -6.23 14.13 -2.72
N THR A 112 -6.80 12.98 -2.35
CA THR A 112 -6.11 12.01 -1.47
C THR A 112 -5.37 10.89 -2.20
N GLY A 113 -5.75 10.56 -3.45
CA GLY A 113 -5.27 9.38 -4.20
C GLY A 113 -5.71 8.03 -3.61
N LYS A 114 -6.47 8.02 -2.51
CA LYS A 114 -6.87 6.79 -1.80
C LYS A 114 -8.08 6.09 -2.41
N MET A 115 -8.74 6.70 -3.41
CA MET A 115 -9.93 6.13 -4.06
C MET A 115 -9.61 5.40 -5.34
N GLU A 116 -8.40 5.57 -5.87
CA GLU A 116 -7.92 4.96 -7.10
C GLU A 116 -8.26 3.46 -7.16
N LEU A 117 -7.92 2.69 -6.13
CA LEU A 117 -8.20 1.26 -6.10
C LEU A 117 -9.70 0.94 -6.24
N ARG A 118 -10.55 1.68 -5.50
CA ARG A 118 -12.01 1.45 -5.51
C ARG A 118 -12.58 1.81 -6.88
N VAL A 119 -12.17 2.94 -7.44
CA VAL A 119 -12.68 3.44 -8.72
C VAL A 119 -12.13 2.63 -9.89
N TRP A 120 -10.86 2.24 -9.89
CA TRP A 120 -10.27 1.39 -10.93
C TRP A 120 -10.96 0.03 -11.03
N LYS A 121 -11.36 -0.56 -9.90
CA LYS A 121 -12.18 -1.78 -9.92
C LYS A 121 -13.52 -1.55 -10.66
N ASP A 122 -14.19 -0.44 -10.40
CA ASP A 122 -15.47 -0.14 -11.04
C ASP A 122 -15.31 0.23 -12.51
N LEU A 123 -14.30 1.05 -12.84
CA LEU A 123 -13.93 1.35 -14.23
C LEU A 123 -13.57 0.09 -15.00
N SER A 124 -12.83 -0.83 -14.40
CA SER A 124 -12.51 -2.12 -15.03
C SER A 124 -13.78 -2.88 -15.41
N LYS A 125 -14.73 -2.99 -14.48
CA LYS A 125 -16.03 -3.63 -14.73
C LYS A 125 -16.79 -2.93 -15.87
N LEU A 126 -16.91 -1.61 -15.83
CA LEU A 126 -17.64 -0.84 -16.86
C LEU A 126 -16.99 -0.96 -18.24
N TYR A 127 -15.66 -0.88 -18.32
CA TYR A 127 -14.93 -1.08 -19.57
C TYR A 127 -15.06 -2.52 -20.09
N ALA A 128 -15.11 -3.52 -19.22
CA ALA A 128 -15.37 -4.90 -19.62
C ALA A 128 -16.80 -5.09 -20.14
N GLU A 129 -17.79 -4.45 -19.52
CA GLU A 129 -19.20 -4.44 -19.99
C GLU A 129 -19.31 -3.75 -21.36
N LYS A 130 -18.53 -2.70 -21.60
CA LYS A 130 -18.42 -2.02 -22.89
C LYS A 130 -17.66 -2.83 -23.96
N GLY A 131 -16.94 -3.88 -23.56
CA GLY A 131 -16.12 -4.71 -24.45
C GLY A 131 -14.70 -4.19 -24.69
N GLU A 132 -14.29 -3.11 -24.00
CA GLU A 132 -12.92 -2.57 -24.04
C GLU A 132 -12.02 -3.33 -23.06
N PHE A 133 -11.80 -4.62 -23.32
CA PHE A 133 -11.10 -5.53 -22.40
C PHE A 133 -9.67 -5.11 -22.07
N GLY A 134 -8.96 -4.45 -23.00
CA GLY A 134 -7.61 -3.96 -22.76
C GLY A 134 -7.51 -2.89 -21.68
N LYS A 135 -8.47 -1.95 -21.65
CA LYS A 135 -8.58 -0.95 -20.59
C LYS A 135 -9.05 -1.59 -19.29
N ALA A 136 -10.01 -2.50 -19.37
CA ALA A 136 -10.50 -3.23 -18.20
C ALA A 136 -9.38 -3.99 -17.48
N ALA A 137 -8.50 -4.66 -18.24
CA ALA A 137 -7.33 -5.32 -17.70
C ALA A 137 -6.34 -4.32 -17.08
N GLY A 138 -6.05 -3.20 -17.76
CA GLY A 138 -5.13 -2.17 -17.26
C GLY A 138 -5.52 -1.63 -15.89
N PHE A 139 -6.80 -1.30 -15.70
CA PHE A 139 -7.27 -0.83 -14.38
C PHE A 139 -7.13 -1.89 -13.28
N LEU A 140 -7.34 -3.17 -13.57
CA LEU A 140 -7.12 -4.24 -12.58
C LEU A 140 -5.64 -4.48 -12.30
N GLU A 141 -4.78 -4.42 -13.32
CA GLU A 141 -3.32 -4.51 -13.16
C GLU A 141 -2.83 -3.38 -12.24
N ASP A 142 -3.28 -2.15 -12.44
CA ASP A 142 -2.89 -1.00 -11.62
C ASP A 142 -3.48 -1.09 -10.20
N ALA A 143 -4.74 -1.53 -10.06
CA ALA A 143 -5.32 -1.78 -8.75
C ALA A 143 -4.56 -2.89 -7.99
N ALA A 144 -4.18 -3.98 -8.66
CA ALA A 144 -3.44 -5.07 -8.05
C ALA A 144 -2.04 -4.64 -7.56
N LYS A 145 -1.36 -3.74 -8.29
CA LYS A 145 -0.06 -3.20 -7.87
C LYS A 145 -0.13 -2.45 -6.55
N LYS A 146 -1.25 -1.79 -6.24
CA LYS A 146 -1.49 -1.09 -4.98
C LYS A 146 -1.89 -1.98 -3.80
N ILE A 147 -2.19 -3.26 -4.07
CA ILE A 147 -2.56 -4.21 -3.01
C ILE A 147 -1.30 -4.92 -2.54
N ASP A 148 -0.91 -4.63 -1.30
CA ASP A 148 0.14 -5.39 -0.61
C ASP A 148 -0.46 -6.60 0.11
N THR A 149 -1.59 -6.40 0.78
CA THR A 149 -2.35 -7.43 1.50
C THR A 149 -3.86 -7.18 1.37
N PRO A 150 -4.70 -8.22 1.32
CA PRO A 150 -4.36 -9.64 1.24
C PRO A 150 -3.83 -10.04 -0.16
N LYS A 151 -2.85 -10.96 -0.20
CA LYS A 151 -2.21 -11.41 -1.46
C LYS A 151 -3.19 -12.12 -2.38
N GLU A 152 -4.21 -12.73 -1.80
CA GLU A 152 -5.31 -13.42 -2.46
C GLU A 152 -6.07 -12.49 -3.41
N ILE A 153 -6.35 -11.26 -2.95
CA ILE A 153 -7.06 -10.27 -3.77
C ILE A 153 -6.15 -9.73 -4.86
N LYS A 154 -4.86 -9.51 -4.56
CA LYS A 154 -3.86 -9.15 -5.57
C LYS A 154 -3.80 -10.20 -6.69
N ALA A 155 -3.68 -11.47 -6.33
CA ALA A 155 -3.67 -12.57 -7.27
C ALA A 155 -4.96 -12.65 -8.08
N LEU A 156 -6.12 -12.48 -7.44
CA LEU A 156 -7.42 -12.46 -8.11
C LEU A 156 -7.51 -11.36 -9.16
N TYR A 157 -7.02 -10.15 -8.86
CA TYR A 157 -7.08 -9.03 -9.81
C TYR A 157 -6.19 -9.28 -11.02
N PHE A 158 -4.98 -9.80 -10.83
CA PHE A 158 -4.14 -10.25 -11.95
C PHE A 158 -4.78 -11.40 -12.73
N TYR A 159 -5.43 -12.36 -12.08
CA TYR A 159 -6.13 -13.44 -12.75
C TYR A 159 -7.27 -12.92 -13.65
N VAL A 160 -8.10 -12.00 -13.15
CA VAL A 160 -9.19 -11.40 -13.92
C VAL A 160 -8.65 -10.51 -15.05
N ALA A 161 -7.57 -9.76 -14.81
CA ALA A 161 -6.88 -9.02 -15.87
C ALA A 161 -6.38 -9.98 -16.97
N GLY A 162 -5.83 -11.14 -16.60
CA GLY A 162 -5.47 -12.23 -17.53
C GLY A 162 -6.65 -12.65 -18.41
N ASN A 163 -7.83 -12.89 -17.81
CA ASN A 163 -9.05 -13.25 -18.53
C ASN A 163 -9.46 -12.15 -19.54
N TYR A 164 -9.37 -10.88 -19.16
CA TYR A 164 -9.67 -9.76 -20.06
C TYR A 164 -8.65 -9.66 -21.20
N ARG A 165 -7.35 -9.84 -20.93
CA ARG A 165 -6.32 -9.88 -21.98
C ARG A 165 -6.53 -11.02 -22.97
N GLU A 166 -7.00 -12.19 -22.54
CA GLU A 166 -7.37 -13.27 -23.48
C GLU A 166 -8.55 -12.90 -24.36
N ARG A 167 -9.57 -12.25 -23.80
CA ARG A 167 -10.72 -11.73 -24.57
C ARG A 167 -10.30 -10.67 -25.59
N GLU A 168 -9.27 -9.88 -25.27
CA GLU A 168 -8.60 -8.96 -26.18
C GLU A 168 -7.71 -9.67 -27.23
N LYS A 169 -7.54 -11.00 -27.13
CA LYS A 169 -6.60 -11.81 -27.93
C LYS A 169 -5.12 -11.45 -27.70
N ASN A 170 -4.80 -10.83 -26.56
CA ASN A 170 -3.45 -10.52 -26.14
C ASN A 170 -2.89 -11.62 -25.24
N ASN A 171 -2.53 -12.75 -25.84
CA ASN A 171 -2.06 -13.94 -25.12
C ASN A 171 -0.75 -13.71 -24.35
N THR A 172 0.11 -12.81 -24.83
CA THR A 172 1.38 -12.47 -24.15
C THR A 172 1.12 -11.78 -22.82
N LYS A 173 0.35 -10.68 -22.81
CA LYS A 173 0.00 -9.99 -21.55
C LYS A 173 -0.88 -10.85 -20.65
N SER A 174 -1.75 -11.66 -21.24
CA SER A 174 -2.55 -12.61 -20.46
C SER A 174 -1.67 -13.61 -19.72
N LEU A 175 -0.68 -14.20 -20.39
CA LEU A 175 0.28 -15.11 -19.78
C LEU A 175 1.04 -14.43 -18.63
N GLU A 176 1.51 -13.20 -18.83
CA GLU A 176 2.18 -12.42 -17.78
C GLU A 176 1.29 -12.28 -16.54
N ASN A 177 0.03 -11.88 -16.74
CA ASN A 177 -0.95 -11.71 -15.67
C ASN A 177 -1.22 -13.03 -14.92
N TYR A 178 -1.40 -14.16 -15.60
CA TYR A 178 -1.56 -15.44 -14.92
C TYR A 178 -0.30 -15.92 -14.21
N LYS A 179 0.89 -15.68 -14.77
CA LYS A 179 2.16 -15.99 -14.09
C LYS A 179 2.28 -15.20 -12.78
N ILE A 180 1.90 -13.92 -12.78
CA ILE A 180 1.87 -13.10 -11.56
C ILE A 180 0.84 -13.66 -10.57
N ALA A 181 -0.39 -13.91 -11.01
CA ALA A 181 -1.43 -14.48 -10.14
C ALA A 181 -0.98 -15.79 -9.48
N ALA A 182 -0.44 -16.72 -10.27
CA ALA A 182 0.08 -18.01 -9.83
C ALA A 182 1.20 -17.86 -8.79
N THR A 183 2.12 -16.92 -9.01
CA THR A 183 3.26 -16.67 -8.10
C THR A 183 2.79 -16.03 -6.79
N VAL A 184 1.87 -15.07 -6.86
CA VAL A 184 1.37 -14.36 -5.68
C VAL A 184 0.55 -15.29 -4.77
N ILE A 185 -0.21 -16.22 -5.36
CA ILE A 185 -1.07 -17.15 -4.61
C ILE A 185 -0.37 -18.44 -4.17
N GLU A 186 0.78 -18.78 -4.74
CA GLU A 186 1.59 -19.97 -4.39
C GLU A 186 1.73 -20.23 -2.87
N PRO A 187 2.04 -19.24 -2.01
CA PRO A 187 2.20 -19.48 -0.57
C PRO A 187 0.90 -19.71 0.21
N ALA A 188 -0.29 -19.44 -0.35
CA ALA A 188 -1.57 -19.48 0.39
C ALA A 188 -2.03 -20.92 0.66
N ARG A 189 -2.10 -21.40 1.90
CA ARG A 189 -2.34 -22.84 2.18
C ARG A 189 -3.70 -23.37 1.74
N GLU A 190 -4.75 -22.58 1.89
CA GLU A 190 -6.15 -23.05 1.78
C GLU A 190 -6.77 -22.89 0.38
N LEU A 191 -6.03 -22.36 -0.61
CA LEU A 191 -6.59 -21.92 -1.90
C LEU A 191 -6.16 -22.81 -3.07
N ASN A 192 -6.11 -24.13 -2.85
CA ASN A 192 -5.63 -25.07 -3.86
C ASN A 192 -6.44 -25.03 -5.17
N GLY A 193 -7.76 -24.80 -5.12
CA GLY A 193 -8.57 -24.64 -6.33
C GLY A 193 -8.13 -23.42 -7.16
N PHE A 194 -7.94 -22.26 -6.51
CA PHE A 194 -7.51 -21.04 -7.21
C PHE A 194 -6.05 -21.14 -7.71
N LYS A 195 -5.17 -21.79 -6.94
CA LYS A 195 -3.81 -22.12 -7.38
C LYS A 195 -3.82 -23.01 -8.62
N ALA A 196 -4.62 -24.08 -8.62
CA ALA A 196 -4.70 -25.01 -9.74
C ALA A 196 -5.15 -24.29 -11.01
N TRP A 197 -6.19 -23.46 -10.93
CA TRP A 197 -6.64 -22.63 -12.06
C TRP A 197 -5.56 -21.66 -12.54
N SER A 198 -4.88 -20.97 -11.62
CA SER A 198 -3.82 -20.01 -11.97
C SER A 198 -2.65 -20.70 -12.68
N TYR A 199 -2.22 -21.87 -12.17
CA TYR A 199 -1.18 -22.68 -12.80
C TYR A 199 -1.63 -23.24 -14.15
N TYR A 200 -2.86 -23.75 -14.26
CA TYR A 200 -3.38 -24.25 -15.52
C TYR A 200 -3.41 -23.17 -16.60
N GLN A 201 -3.90 -21.97 -16.31
CA GLN A 201 -3.96 -20.89 -17.30
C GLN A 201 -2.55 -20.44 -17.74
N ALA A 202 -1.63 -20.28 -16.79
CA ALA A 202 -0.23 -19.99 -17.11
C ALA A 202 0.41 -21.11 -17.96
N GLY A 203 0.14 -22.37 -17.63
CA GLY A 203 0.65 -23.53 -18.36
C GLY A 203 0.08 -23.65 -19.78
N ARG A 204 -1.24 -23.49 -19.94
CA ARG A 204 -1.93 -23.52 -21.23
C ARG A 204 -1.43 -22.42 -22.17
N LEU A 205 -1.29 -21.19 -21.68
CA LEU A 205 -0.78 -20.09 -22.50
C LEU A 205 0.72 -20.20 -22.76
N SER A 206 1.51 -20.74 -21.84
CA SER A 206 2.93 -21.05 -22.11
C SER A 206 3.05 -22.06 -23.24
N TYR A 207 2.21 -23.11 -23.23
CA TYR A 207 2.16 -24.11 -24.31
C TYR A 207 1.79 -23.47 -25.65
N LEU A 208 0.76 -22.63 -25.65
CA LEU A 208 0.30 -21.92 -26.85
C LEU A 208 1.38 -20.99 -27.43
N ASN A 209 2.17 -20.35 -26.56
CA ASN A 209 3.27 -19.46 -26.94
C ASN A 209 4.56 -20.21 -27.27
N GLY A 210 4.57 -21.55 -27.28
CA GLY A 210 5.73 -22.38 -27.62
C GLY A 210 6.72 -22.62 -26.47
N ASP A 211 6.48 -22.06 -25.28
CA ASP A 211 7.29 -22.30 -24.07
C ASP A 211 6.91 -23.66 -23.45
N LYS A 212 7.38 -24.75 -24.07
CA LYS A 212 7.11 -26.12 -23.62
C LYS A 212 7.62 -26.38 -22.19
N ALA A 213 8.75 -25.80 -21.82
CA ALA A 213 9.36 -26.00 -20.51
C ALA A 213 8.54 -25.32 -19.40
N GLY A 214 8.18 -24.04 -19.59
CA GLY A 214 7.31 -23.31 -18.68
C GLY A 214 5.92 -23.95 -18.60
N ALA A 215 5.37 -24.39 -19.73
CA ALA A 215 4.10 -25.12 -19.76
C ALA A 215 4.14 -26.36 -18.87
N LYS A 216 5.15 -27.24 -19.06
CA LYS A 216 5.32 -28.44 -18.25
C LYS A 216 5.41 -28.11 -16.75
N GLN A 217 6.21 -27.12 -16.39
CA GLN A 217 6.38 -26.71 -14.99
C GLN A 217 5.06 -26.31 -14.33
N TYR A 218 4.28 -25.43 -14.96
CA TYR A 218 3.02 -24.96 -14.38
C TYR A 218 1.95 -26.06 -14.36
N LEU A 219 1.82 -26.84 -15.43
CA LEU A 219 0.81 -27.91 -15.49
C LEU A 219 1.10 -29.02 -14.47
N GLU A 220 2.37 -29.37 -14.23
CA GLU A 220 2.74 -30.32 -13.17
C GLU A 220 2.38 -29.78 -11.78
N LYS A 221 2.59 -28.47 -11.52
CA LYS A 221 2.16 -27.85 -10.26
C LYS A 221 0.64 -27.96 -10.08
N ALA A 222 -0.15 -27.72 -11.13
CA ALA A 222 -1.61 -27.86 -11.06
C ALA A 222 -2.05 -29.29 -10.71
N VAL A 223 -1.48 -30.31 -11.34
CA VAL A 223 -1.87 -31.72 -11.11
C VAL A 223 -1.50 -32.21 -9.70
N LYS A 224 -0.40 -31.72 -9.14
CA LYS A 224 0.09 -32.11 -7.80
C LYS A 224 -0.71 -31.52 -6.64
N LEU A 225 -1.54 -30.50 -6.88
CA LEU A 225 -2.35 -29.90 -5.81
C LEU A 225 -3.47 -30.84 -5.40
N ASP A 226 -3.72 -30.97 -4.11
CA ASP A 226 -4.95 -31.61 -3.65
C ASP A 226 -6.10 -30.61 -3.73
N VAL A 227 -7.09 -30.89 -4.58
CA VAL A 227 -8.21 -29.99 -4.86
C VAL A 227 -9.49 -30.74 -4.55
N ALA A 228 -10.47 -30.04 -4.00
CA ALA A 228 -11.82 -30.58 -3.86
C ALA A 228 -12.39 -31.00 -5.23
N GLU A 229 -13.48 -31.75 -5.23
CA GLU A 229 -14.14 -32.30 -6.43
C GLU A 229 -14.38 -31.24 -7.53
N SER A 230 -14.71 -30.00 -7.15
CA SER A 230 -14.87 -28.88 -8.08
C SER A 230 -13.59 -28.41 -8.81
N GLY A 231 -12.42 -28.93 -8.43
CA GLY A 231 -11.13 -28.67 -9.06
C GLY A 231 -10.60 -29.83 -9.91
N GLU A 232 -11.29 -30.97 -9.97
CA GLU A 232 -10.85 -32.14 -10.73
C GLU A 232 -10.75 -31.85 -12.24
N ASP A 233 -11.64 -31.02 -12.77
CA ASP A 233 -11.61 -30.57 -14.17
C ASP A 233 -10.25 -29.95 -14.53
N VAL A 234 -9.68 -29.14 -13.63
CA VAL A 234 -8.38 -28.49 -13.85
C VAL A 234 -7.26 -29.51 -13.89
N LYS A 235 -7.31 -30.53 -13.04
CA LYS A 235 -6.34 -31.63 -13.06
C LYS A 235 -6.44 -32.41 -14.36
N LEU A 236 -7.64 -32.71 -14.82
CA LEU A 236 -7.87 -33.43 -16.07
C LEU A 236 -7.33 -32.62 -17.26
N LEU A 237 -7.70 -31.34 -17.36
CA LEU A 237 -7.22 -30.43 -18.40
C LEU A 237 -5.69 -30.29 -18.38
N SER A 238 -5.10 -30.18 -17.19
CA SER A 238 -3.65 -30.08 -17.02
C SER A 238 -2.93 -31.37 -17.44
N SER A 239 -3.46 -32.53 -17.03
CA SER A 239 -2.95 -33.85 -17.39
C SER A 239 -3.02 -34.09 -18.90
N TYR A 240 -4.13 -33.70 -19.54
CA TYR A 240 -4.28 -33.77 -20.98
C TYR A 240 -3.21 -32.96 -21.73
N LEU A 241 -2.95 -31.72 -21.31
CA LEU A 241 -1.89 -30.90 -21.92
C LEU A 241 -0.49 -31.46 -21.67
N LEU A 242 -0.22 -32.04 -20.50
CA LEU A 242 1.04 -32.73 -20.22
C LEU A 242 1.27 -33.94 -21.13
N LEU A 243 0.23 -34.75 -21.38
CA LEU A 243 0.31 -35.87 -22.32
C LEU A 243 0.58 -35.38 -23.75
N LYS A 244 -0.05 -34.28 -24.16
CA LYS A 244 0.19 -33.67 -25.47
C LYS A 244 1.62 -33.15 -25.61
N LEU A 245 2.19 -32.58 -24.54
CA LEU A 245 3.58 -32.14 -24.48
C LEU A 245 4.57 -33.30 -24.61
N GLY A 246 4.30 -34.46 -23.99
CA GLY A 246 5.18 -35.63 -24.03
C GLY A 246 5.16 -36.41 -25.35
N LYS A 247 4.17 -36.15 -26.22
CA LYS A 247 4.06 -36.75 -27.57
C LYS A 247 4.79 -35.96 -28.66
N ASN A 248 5.29 -34.75 -28.36
CA ASN A 248 5.90 -33.79 -29.30
C ASN A 248 7.34 -33.45 -28.91
#